data_AF-A0AAD0UQ09-F1
#
_entry.id   AF-A0AAD0UQ09-F1
#
_cell.length_a   1.000
_cell.length_b   1.000
_cell.length_c   1.000
_cell.angle_alpha   90.00
_cell.angle_beta   90.00
_cell.angle_gamma   90.00
#
_symmetry.space_group_name_H-M   'P 1'
#
loop_
_entity.id
_entity.type
_entity.pdbx_description
1 polymer ?
#
loop_
_entity_poly.entity_id
_entity_poly.type
_entity_poly.pdbx_seq_one_letter_code
_entity_poly.pdbx_strand_id
1 'polypeptide(L)'
;MKNNHLTLVSRIKLPSANRFIVHKNHAFVCQLYGEARDIHVIDLKNPEKPELVRSIPFQSAIGSLAIRNETLYATESRRALHSFDLKEVSDPKPIDSYILLGYDLYDTAIVNDKAVLAMNWDGVGVVDLNRPNEIQPLQKQKIEKGYVERLVPFQDHFILTNGISDDRFLYEISLINGKLEILSKTSFPNFNPSEKVFSISSGVILYGETKIGKKEYSSVLILDENLKQIGDPIRLERTPNVCLSLSNGDVLFGFDYSYAIFDRSEHKIVPLFQQYETGDKKEYFEVASNPRRVDPEYDHNGYNEEDESEDDETEDQDDAELDEETDDEDENIEKDADENEDEDEEEESPTIQGRDPRLDYSYCMDSLKWVYKNGNYLFATHGDDFISFRISENSPFQNIL
;
A
#
# COMPACT_ATOMS: atom_id res chain seq x y z
N MET A 1 18.85 13.71 23.26
CA MET A 1 17.62 14.03 22.50
C MET A 1 17.51 12.99 21.40
N LYS A 2 16.52 12.09 21.43
CA LYS A 2 16.26 11.23 20.27
C LYS A 2 15.73 12.15 19.16
N ASN A 3 16.44 12.24 18.06
CA ASN A 3 16.06 13.09 16.93
C ASN A 3 14.98 12.36 16.15
N ASN A 4 13.72 12.76 16.30
CA ASN A 4 12.65 12.25 15.45
C ASN A 4 12.98 12.55 13.98
N HIS A 5 12.65 11.65 13.08
CA HIS A 5 12.73 11.82 11.63
C HIS A 5 11.64 12.76 11.13
N LEU A 6 10.45 12.66 11.70
CA LEU A 6 9.25 13.43 11.40
C LEU A 6 8.70 14.06 12.67
N THR A 7 8.10 15.24 12.53
CA THR A 7 7.36 15.90 13.60
C THR A 7 5.96 16.18 13.09
N LEU A 8 4.93 15.61 13.73
CA LEU A 8 3.54 15.90 13.39
C LEU A 8 3.25 17.39 13.62
N VAL A 9 2.76 18.09 12.60
CA VAL A 9 2.44 19.53 12.68
C VAL A 9 0.95 19.79 12.55
N SER A 10 0.27 19.09 11.64
CA SER A 10 -1.16 19.27 11.42
C SER A 10 -1.85 17.95 11.07
N ARG A 11 -3.14 17.90 11.39
CA ARG A 11 -4.06 16.79 11.12
C ARG A 11 -5.41 17.37 10.72
N ILE A 12 -5.94 16.91 9.59
CA ILE A 12 -7.32 17.15 9.17
C ILE A 12 -8.02 15.80 9.13
N LYS A 13 -9.08 15.65 9.93
CA LYS A 13 -9.93 14.46 9.87
C LYS A 13 -10.66 14.45 8.53
N LEU A 14 -10.31 13.48 7.69
CA LEU A 14 -10.91 13.19 6.40
C LEU A 14 -11.18 11.70 6.35
N PRO A 15 -12.32 11.26 6.93
CA PRO A 15 -12.72 9.86 6.88
C PRO A 15 -12.66 9.38 5.44
N SER A 16 -12.17 8.17 5.24
CA SER A 16 -12.12 7.59 3.90
C SER A 16 -11.16 8.30 2.92
N ALA A 17 -10.09 8.94 3.39
CA ALA A 17 -9.01 9.41 2.54
C ALA A 17 -7.86 8.39 2.48
N ASN A 18 -7.51 7.88 1.29
CA ASN A 18 -6.36 6.97 1.15
C ASN A 18 -5.43 7.28 -0.03
N ARG A 19 -5.83 8.16 -0.96
CA ARG A 19 -4.95 8.66 -2.03
C ARG A 19 -5.13 10.15 -2.20
N PHE A 20 -4.06 10.80 -2.62
CA PHE A 20 -4.15 12.18 -3.10
C PHE A 20 -3.13 12.44 -4.20
N ILE A 21 -3.44 13.43 -5.02
CA ILE A 21 -2.49 14.01 -5.98
C ILE A 21 -2.33 15.50 -5.68
N VAL A 22 -1.14 16.03 -5.94
CA VAL A 22 -0.83 17.44 -5.68
C VAL A 22 -0.64 18.18 -7.00
N HIS A 23 -1.26 19.35 -7.12
CA HIS A 23 -1.02 20.27 -8.21
C HIS A 23 -0.90 21.71 -7.69
N LYS A 24 0.22 22.36 -8.03
CA LYS A 24 0.66 23.62 -7.42
C LYS A 24 0.66 23.44 -5.89
N ASN A 25 -0.08 24.27 -5.16
CA ASN A 25 -0.17 24.20 -3.70
C ASN A 25 -1.49 23.58 -3.20
N HIS A 26 -2.10 22.64 -3.93
CA HIS A 26 -3.31 21.97 -3.47
C HIS A 26 -3.23 20.45 -3.61
N ALA A 27 -3.72 19.73 -2.61
CA ALA A 27 -3.97 18.30 -2.68
C ALA A 27 -5.43 18.03 -3.05
N PHE A 28 -5.64 17.11 -3.99
CA PHE A 28 -6.93 16.51 -4.30
C PHE A 28 -6.97 15.13 -3.67
N VAL A 29 -7.75 14.98 -2.60
CA VAL A 29 -7.79 13.80 -1.75
C VAL A 29 -9.09 13.03 -1.97
N CYS A 30 -9.00 11.71 -2.12
CA CYS A 30 -10.15 10.83 -2.30
C CYS A 30 -9.92 9.46 -1.66
N GLN A 31 -10.98 8.64 -1.64
CA GLN A 31 -10.87 7.21 -1.40
C GLN A 31 -10.72 6.47 -2.71
N LEU A 32 -9.83 5.49 -2.75
CA LEU A 32 -9.84 4.41 -3.72
C LEU A 32 -10.52 3.20 -3.12
N TYR A 33 -11.21 2.43 -3.96
CA TYR A 33 -11.78 1.12 -3.62
C TYR A 33 -12.67 1.14 -2.37
N GLY A 34 -13.34 2.27 -2.15
CA GLY A 34 -14.32 2.40 -1.08
C GLY A 34 -15.55 3.16 -1.55
N GLU A 35 -16.36 3.60 -0.59
CA GLU A 35 -17.70 4.13 -0.87
C GLU A 35 -17.76 5.66 -0.86
N ALA A 36 -16.66 6.34 -0.54
CA ALA A 36 -16.61 7.80 -0.52
C ALA A 36 -16.84 8.38 -1.92
N ARG A 37 -17.60 9.48 -1.97
CA ARG A 37 -18.09 10.09 -3.20
C ARG A 37 -17.67 11.55 -3.32
N ASP A 38 -16.60 11.91 -2.64
CA ASP A 38 -16.11 13.28 -2.59
C ASP A 38 -14.63 13.32 -2.96
N ILE A 39 -14.27 14.37 -3.71
CA ILE A 39 -12.89 14.82 -3.81
C ILE A 39 -12.73 16.04 -2.92
N HIS A 40 -11.84 15.96 -1.95
CA HIS A 40 -11.49 17.05 -1.06
C HIS A 40 -10.30 17.83 -1.62
N VAL A 41 -10.43 19.15 -1.75
CA VAL A 41 -9.36 20.05 -2.17
C VAL A 41 -8.80 20.74 -0.94
N ILE A 42 -7.52 20.49 -0.65
CA ILE A 42 -6.81 21.03 0.52
C ILE A 42 -5.75 22.02 0.04
N ASP A 43 -5.78 23.27 0.54
CA ASP A 43 -4.71 24.25 0.33
C ASP A 43 -3.49 23.88 1.18
N LEU A 44 -2.33 23.80 0.55
CA LEU A 44 -1.03 23.44 1.11
C LEU A 44 -0.06 24.63 1.16
N LYS A 45 -0.49 25.87 0.87
CA LYS A 45 0.37 27.07 0.92
C LYS A 45 1.03 27.25 2.29
N ASN A 46 0.30 26.94 3.36
CA ASN A 46 0.85 26.85 4.70
C ASN A 46 0.91 25.37 5.13
N PRO A 47 2.07 24.70 5.01
CA PRO A 47 2.19 23.28 5.34
C PRO A 47 2.01 22.99 6.84
N GLU A 48 2.17 23.98 7.72
CA GLU A 48 1.91 23.82 9.16
C GLU A 48 0.42 23.91 9.49
N LYS A 49 -0.39 24.43 8.55
CA LYS A 49 -1.83 24.56 8.71
C LYS A 49 -2.52 24.41 7.35
N PRO A 50 -2.55 23.20 6.77
CA PRO A 50 -3.33 22.96 5.57
C PRO A 50 -4.82 23.19 5.85
N GLU A 51 -5.57 23.58 4.83
CA GLU A 51 -6.98 23.93 4.98
C GLU A 51 -7.84 23.26 3.90
N LEU A 52 -8.90 22.56 4.31
CA LEU A 52 -9.92 22.06 3.37
C LEU A 52 -10.68 23.27 2.79
N VAL A 53 -10.47 23.58 1.52
CA VAL A 53 -11.07 24.74 0.85
C VAL A 53 -12.30 24.38 0.02
N ARG A 54 -12.41 23.13 -0.43
CA ARG A 54 -13.54 22.66 -1.24
C ARG A 54 -13.75 21.15 -1.11
N SER A 55 -15.00 20.71 -1.22
CA SER A 55 -15.37 19.33 -1.53
C SER A 55 -16.20 19.31 -2.81
N ILE A 56 -15.93 18.32 -3.68
CA ILE A 56 -16.65 18.12 -4.94
C ILE A 56 -17.38 16.79 -4.84
N PRO A 57 -18.73 16.79 -4.77
CA PRO A 57 -19.50 15.57 -4.63
C PRO A 57 -19.75 14.88 -5.98
N PHE A 58 -19.81 13.56 -5.94
CA PHE A 58 -20.10 12.65 -7.03
C PHE A 58 -21.28 11.74 -6.64
N GLN A 59 -21.85 11.05 -7.63
CA GLN A 59 -22.97 10.14 -7.41
C GLN A 59 -22.51 8.75 -6.98
N SER A 60 -21.28 8.36 -7.33
CA SER A 60 -20.68 7.06 -7.03
C SER A 60 -19.23 7.20 -6.55
N ALA A 61 -18.64 6.08 -6.16
CA ALA A 61 -17.26 6.04 -5.67
C ALA A 61 -16.27 6.59 -6.69
N ILE A 62 -15.27 7.32 -6.18
CA ILE A 62 -14.15 7.78 -6.98
C ILE A 62 -13.17 6.63 -7.20
N GLY A 63 -12.79 6.41 -8.45
CA GLY A 63 -11.83 5.38 -8.82
C GLY A 63 -10.39 5.84 -8.66
N SER A 64 -10.02 6.94 -9.31
CA SER A 64 -8.67 7.51 -9.30
C SER A 64 -8.69 8.92 -9.90
N LEU A 65 -7.59 9.64 -9.71
CA LEU A 65 -7.40 11.02 -10.15
C LEU A 65 -6.11 11.11 -10.98
N ALA A 66 -6.15 11.89 -12.06
CA ALA A 66 -4.95 12.25 -12.83
C ALA A 66 -5.00 13.71 -13.24
N ILE A 67 -3.83 14.36 -13.35
CA ILE A 67 -3.74 15.75 -13.80
C ILE A 67 -2.85 15.81 -15.04
N ARG A 68 -3.36 16.46 -16.09
CA ARG A 68 -2.57 16.86 -17.26
C ARG A 68 -2.69 18.37 -17.43
N ASN A 69 -1.56 19.07 -17.40
CA ASN A 69 -1.51 20.53 -17.48
C ASN A 69 -2.40 21.20 -16.40
N GLU A 70 -3.42 21.95 -16.80
CA GLU A 70 -4.40 22.59 -15.91
C GLU A 70 -5.76 21.88 -15.94
N THR A 71 -5.77 20.56 -16.17
CA THR A 71 -7.00 19.76 -16.14
C THR A 71 -6.87 18.60 -15.16
N LEU A 72 -7.79 18.52 -14.21
CA LEU A 72 -8.00 17.36 -13.35
C LEU A 72 -8.96 16.41 -14.06
N TYR A 73 -8.60 15.15 -14.10
CA TYR A 73 -9.44 14.04 -14.53
C TYR A 73 -9.76 13.17 -13.32
N ALA A 74 -11.04 12.83 -13.15
CA ALA A 74 -11.51 12.00 -12.05
C ALA A 74 -12.39 10.87 -12.59
N THR A 75 -12.07 9.62 -12.28
CA THR A 75 -12.95 8.50 -12.62
C THR A 75 -14.03 8.36 -11.56
N GLU A 76 -15.29 8.33 -12.01
CA GLU A 76 -16.45 7.96 -11.20
C GLU A 76 -16.86 6.55 -11.61
N SER A 77 -16.68 5.59 -10.70
CA SER A 77 -16.86 4.16 -11.00
C SER A 77 -18.27 3.88 -11.53
N ARG A 78 -18.36 3.03 -12.56
CA ARG A 78 -19.58 2.63 -13.30
C ARG A 78 -20.30 3.73 -14.06
N ARG A 79 -19.80 4.96 -14.04
CA ARG A 79 -20.50 6.12 -14.59
C ARG A 79 -19.72 6.86 -15.66
N ALA A 80 -18.57 7.43 -15.32
CA ALA A 80 -17.90 8.38 -16.21
C ALA A 80 -16.44 8.66 -15.83
N LEU A 81 -15.70 9.22 -16.79
CA LEU A 81 -14.51 10.02 -16.53
C LEU A 81 -14.93 11.49 -16.56
N HIS A 82 -14.68 12.25 -15.50
CA HIS A 82 -14.96 13.69 -15.44
C HIS A 82 -13.67 14.47 -15.65
N SER A 83 -13.80 15.67 -16.23
CA SER A 83 -12.69 16.63 -16.35
C SER A 83 -13.05 17.97 -15.75
N PHE A 84 -12.07 18.63 -15.13
CA PHE A 84 -12.23 19.91 -14.46
C PHE A 84 -11.06 20.85 -14.80
N ASP A 85 -11.36 22.13 -15.07
CA ASP A 85 -10.39 23.21 -15.25
C ASP A 85 -9.78 23.60 -13.89
N LEU A 86 -8.45 23.67 -13.85
CA LEU A 86 -7.62 24.02 -12.69
C LEU A 86 -6.95 25.41 -12.80
N LYS A 87 -7.45 26.33 -13.65
CA LYS A 87 -7.00 27.73 -13.62
C LYS A 87 -7.08 28.33 -12.21
N GLU A 88 -8.22 28.11 -11.54
CA GLU A 88 -8.43 28.41 -10.13
C GLU A 88 -8.44 27.09 -9.33
N VAL A 89 -7.27 26.61 -8.91
CA VAL A 89 -7.10 25.26 -8.32
C VAL A 89 -7.97 25.04 -7.07
N SER A 90 -8.23 26.08 -6.29
CA SER A 90 -9.08 26.01 -5.10
C SER A 90 -10.57 25.82 -5.40
N ASP A 91 -11.00 26.07 -6.64
CA ASP A 91 -12.39 25.92 -7.10
C ASP A 91 -12.46 25.33 -8.51
N PRO A 92 -12.10 24.04 -8.68
CA PRO A 92 -12.10 23.37 -9.98
C PRO A 92 -13.46 23.45 -10.67
N LYS A 93 -13.45 23.78 -11.97
CA LYS A 93 -14.69 23.94 -12.76
C LYS A 93 -14.91 22.77 -13.71
N PRO A 94 -16.07 22.10 -13.71
CA PRO A 94 -16.35 21.02 -14.66
C PRO A 94 -16.18 21.51 -16.11
N ILE A 95 -15.53 20.69 -16.95
CA ILE A 95 -15.36 20.92 -18.39
C ILE A 95 -16.27 19.93 -19.13
N ASP A 96 -15.90 18.65 -19.09
CA ASP A 96 -16.56 17.57 -19.81
C ASP A 96 -16.75 16.34 -18.91
N SER A 97 -17.65 15.45 -19.32
CA SER A 97 -17.84 14.13 -18.73
C SER A 97 -18.00 13.09 -19.82
N TYR A 98 -17.11 12.11 -19.84
CA TYR A 98 -17.09 11.02 -20.79
C TYR A 98 -17.86 9.86 -20.16
N ILE A 99 -19.07 9.59 -20.64
CA ILE A 99 -19.93 8.55 -20.07
C ILE A 99 -19.32 7.17 -20.36
N LEU A 100 -19.13 6.36 -19.33
CA LEU A 100 -18.50 5.04 -19.38
C LEU A 100 -19.39 4.02 -18.67
N LEU A 101 -20.48 3.64 -19.34
CA LEU A 101 -21.52 2.81 -18.74
C LEU A 101 -20.98 1.43 -18.33
N GLY A 102 -21.10 1.13 -17.04
CA GLY A 102 -20.93 -0.23 -16.49
C GLY A 102 -19.51 -0.65 -16.14
N TYR A 103 -18.48 0.19 -16.37
CA TYR A 103 -17.10 -0.19 -16.04
C TYR A 103 -16.73 0.15 -14.61
N ASP A 104 -16.13 -0.81 -13.92
CA ASP A 104 -15.48 -0.61 -12.63
C ASP A 104 -14.12 0.07 -12.85
N LEU A 105 -14.06 1.39 -12.62
CA LEU A 105 -12.88 2.21 -12.90
C LEU A 105 -11.99 2.30 -11.66
N TYR A 106 -10.79 1.75 -11.74
CA TYR A 106 -9.89 1.58 -10.59
C TYR A 106 -8.66 2.49 -10.66
N ASP A 107 -8.19 2.80 -11.86
CA ASP A 107 -7.07 3.72 -12.06
C ASP A 107 -7.14 4.43 -13.41
N THR A 108 -6.46 5.57 -13.52
CA THR A 108 -6.39 6.33 -14.76
C THR A 108 -5.03 6.99 -14.94
N ALA A 109 -4.53 6.97 -16.18
CA ALA A 109 -3.39 7.74 -16.60
C ALA A 109 -3.73 8.51 -17.88
N ILE A 110 -3.20 9.73 -18.01
CA ILE A 110 -3.44 10.57 -19.18
C ILE A 110 -2.20 10.59 -20.04
N VAL A 111 -2.31 10.08 -21.27
CA VAL A 111 -1.22 10.03 -22.25
C VAL A 111 -1.64 10.82 -23.48
N ASN A 112 -1.02 11.99 -23.68
CA ASN A 112 -1.44 12.97 -24.68
C ASN A 112 -2.94 13.25 -24.54
N ASP A 113 -3.72 13.17 -25.61
CA ASP A 113 -5.18 13.39 -25.61
C ASP A 113 -5.99 12.11 -25.36
N LYS A 114 -5.42 11.12 -24.71
CA LYS A 114 -6.10 9.88 -24.33
C LYS A 114 -6.06 9.64 -22.83
N ALA A 115 -7.12 9.07 -22.30
CA ALA A 115 -7.13 8.46 -20.98
C ALA A 115 -6.98 6.94 -21.12
N VAL A 116 -5.98 6.39 -20.45
CA VAL A 116 -5.80 4.95 -20.23
C VAL A 116 -6.44 4.61 -18.89
N LEU A 117 -7.30 3.60 -18.87
CA LEU A 117 -8.15 3.27 -17.72
C LEU A 117 -7.89 1.83 -17.29
N ALA A 118 -7.66 1.60 -16.00
CA ALA A 118 -7.77 0.29 -15.38
C ALA A 118 -9.26 0.03 -15.09
N MET A 119 -9.86 -0.91 -15.80
CA MET A 119 -11.30 -1.20 -15.78
C MET A 119 -11.59 -2.55 -15.09
N ASN A 120 -10.82 -2.90 -14.05
CA ASN A 120 -11.00 -4.13 -13.29
C ASN A 120 -11.00 -5.36 -14.23
N TRP A 121 -12.04 -6.19 -14.19
CA TRP A 121 -12.21 -7.40 -15.02
C TRP A 121 -12.35 -7.15 -16.53
N ASP A 122 -12.59 -5.92 -16.95
CA ASP A 122 -12.61 -5.54 -18.36
C ASP A 122 -11.20 -5.23 -18.92
N GLY A 123 -10.17 -5.28 -18.07
CA GLY A 123 -8.78 -5.05 -18.43
C GLY A 123 -8.46 -3.56 -18.54
N VAL A 124 -7.69 -3.18 -19.56
CA VAL A 124 -7.26 -1.80 -19.78
C VAL A 124 -8.04 -1.18 -20.94
N GLY A 125 -8.64 -0.02 -20.72
CA GLY A 125 -9.42 0.73 -21.70
C GLY A 125 -8.71 2.01 -22.16
N VAL A 126 -9.04 2.49 -23.36
CA VAL A 126 -8.58 3.78 -23.87
C VAL A 126 -9.76 4.65 -24.29
N VAL A 127 -9.84 5.86 -23.75
CA VAL A 127 -10.83 6.89 -24.11
C VAL A 127 -10.12 8.02 -24.84
N ASP A 128 -10.69 8.48 -25.97
CA ASP A 128 -10.22 9.69 -26.66
C ASP A 128 -10.86 10.92 -26.04
N LEU A 129 -10.03 11.77 -25.46
CA LEU A 129 -10.48 12.95 -24.71
C LEU A 129 -11.01 14.05 -25.62
N ASN A 130 -10.82 13.95 -26.94
CA ASN A 130 -11.44 14.85 -27.92
C ASN A 130 -12.87 14.45 -28.29
N ARG A 131 -13.40 13.36 -27.73
CA ARG A 131 -14.71 12.81 -28.08
C ARG A 131 -15.63 12.60 -26.86
N PRO A 132 -15.99 13.67 -26.14
CA PRO A 132 -16.80 13.58 -24.91
C PRO A 132 -18.20 12.97 -25.10
N ASN A 133 -18.72 12.97 -26.33
CA ASN A 133 -20.05 12.42 -26.65
C ASN A 133 -20.04 10.91 -26.95
N GLU A 134 -18.89 10.25 -26.95
CA GLU A 134 -18.81 8.79 -27.11
C GLU A 134 -18.96 8.09 -25.75
N ILE A 135 -19.80 7.04 -25.71
CA ILE A 135 -20.29 6.43 -24.46
C ILE A 135 -19.47 5.22 -23.97
N GLN A 136 -18.34 4.90 -24.61
CA GLN A 136 -17.54 3.68 -24.34
C GLN A 136 -16.05 3.89 -24.71
N PRO A 137 -15.12 3.12 -24.12
CA PRO A 137 -13.72 3.12 -24.54
C PRO A 137 -13.57 2.75 -26.02
N LEU A 138 -12.72 3.48 -26.74
CA LEU A 138 -12.38 3.21 -28.15
C LEU A 138 -11.68 1.86 -28.33
N GLN A 139 -10.89 1.48 -27.32
CA GLN A 139 -10.12 0.24 -27.31
C GLN A 139 -10.18 -0.37 -25.94
N LYS A 140 -10.07 -1.70 -25.92
CA LYS A 140 -9.94 -2.50 -24.71
C LYS A 140 -8.92 -3.58 -24.95
N GLN A 141 -8.04 -3.77 -23.98
CA GLN A 141 -7.09 -4.86 -23.94
C GLN A 141 -7.34 -5.64 -22.67
N LYS A 142 -7.81 -6.89 -22.82
CA LYS A 142 -7.85 -7.82 -21.71
C LYS A 142 -6.45 -8.34 -21.43
N ILE A 143 -6.14 -8.52 -20.16
CA ILE A 143 -5.05 -9.39 -19.72
C ILE A 143 -5.54 -10.84 -19.69
N GLU A 144 -4.63 -11.80 -19.64
CA GLU A 144 -4.96 -13.21 -19.87
C GLU A 144 -5.94 -13.75 -18.82
N LYS A 145 -5.69 -13.46 -17.53
CA LYS A 145 -6.64 -13.71 -16.47
C LYS A 145 -6.60 -12.58 -15.42
N GLY A 146 -7.72 -12.44 -14.72
CA GLY A 146 -7.85 -11.50 -13.62
C GLY A 146 -8.23 -10.09 -14.02
N TYR A 147 -7.90 -9.16 -13.14
CA TYR A 147 -8.35 -7.79 -13.19
C TYR A 147 -7.16 -6.82 -13.16
N VAL A 148 -7.40 -5.61 -13.68
CA VAL A 148 -6.43 -4.52 -13.61
C VAL A 148 -6.95 -3.46 -12.66
N GLU A 149 -6.23 -3.27 -11.54
CA GLU A 149 -6.56 -2.22 -10.57
C GLU A 149 -5.69 -0.98 -10.74
N ARG A 150 -4.45 -1.14 -11.22
CA ARG A 150 -3.45 -0.08 -11.19
C ARG A 150 -2.63 -0.04 -12.46
N LEU A 151 -2.35 1.17 -12.92
CA LEU A 151 -1.43 1.45 -14.02
C LEU A 151 -0.21 2.14 -13.42
N VAL A 152 0.86 1.39 -13.15
CA VAL A 152 2.06 1.98 -12.54
C VAL A 152 2.90 2.60 -13.66
N PRO A 153 3.10 3.93 -13.68
CA PRO A 153 3.92 4.56 -14.70
C PRO A 153 5.36 4.05 -14.61
N PHE A 154 5.92 3.67 -15.75
CA PHE A 154 7.29 3.22 -15.88
C PHE A 154 7.84 3.70 -17.22
N GLN A 155 8.81 4.62 -17.17
CA GLN A 155 9.36 5.28 -18.34
C GLN A 155 8.26 5.92 -19.21
N ASP A 156 8.11 5.48 -20.46
CA ASP A 156 7.12 5.96 -21.44
C ASP A 156 5.86 5.08 -21.53
N HIS A 157 5.72 4.10 -20.64
CA HIS A 157 4.61 3.14 -20.63
C HIS A 157 4.16 2.80 -19.21
N PHE A 158 3.39 1.73 -19.05
CA PHE A 158 2.87 1.30 -17.77
C PHE A 158 3.25 -0.15 -17.49
N ILE A 159 3.56 -0.42 -16.23
CA ILE A 159 3.66 -1.78 -15.71
C ILE A 159 2.46 -2.08 -14.83
N LEU A 160 2.04 -3.33 -14.85
CA LEU A 160 1.02 -3.84 -13.95
C LEU A 160 1.23 -5.32 -13.66
N THR A 161 0.71 -5.74 -12.52
CA THR A 161 0.50 -7.14 -12.18
C THR A 161 -1.00 -7.35 -12.03
N ASN A 162 -1.45 -8.59 -12.04
CA ASN A 162 -2.83 -8.90 -11.64
C ASN A 162 -2.78 -9.59 -10.27
N GLY A 163 -3.67 -9.18 -9.37
CA GLY A 163 -3.71 -9.66 -7.99
C GLY A 163 -4.34 -11.03 -7.83
N ILE A 164 -4.16 -11.95 -8.80
CA ILE A 164 -4.73 -13.30 -8.73
C ILE A 164 -3.61 -14.34 -8.82
N SER A 165 -3.70 -15.38 -7.99
CA SER A 165 -2.75 -16.49 -7.91
C SER A 165 -2.43 -17.17 -9.25
N ASP A 166 -3.36 -17.14 -10.19
CA ASP A 166 -3.28 -17.95 -11.41
C ASP A 166 -2.70 -17.21 -12.62
N ASP A 167 -2.36 -15.91 -12.49
CA ASP A 167 -1.76 -15.09 -13.57
C ASP A 167 -0.65 -14.18 -13.04
N ARG A 168 0.30 -14.77 -12.32
CA ARG A 168 1.45 -14.14 -11.65
C ARG A 168 2.53 -13.59 -12.61
N PHE A 169 2.15 -12.64 -13.46
CA PHE A 169 3.05 -11.99 -14.42
C PHE A 169 3.17 -10.49 -14.19
N LEU A 170 4.34 -9.96 -14.56
CA LEU A 170 4.53 -8.54 -14.83
C LEU A 170 4.21 -8.27 -16.29
N TYR A 171 3.23 -7.40 -16.53
CA TYR A 171 2.84 -6.94 -17.85
C TYR A 171 3.42 -5.55 -18.10
N GLU A 172 4.05 -5.37 -19.26
CA GLU A 172 4.36 -4.05 -19.81
C GLU A 172 3.31 -3.69 -20.85
N ILE A 173 2.64 -2.55 -20.68
CA ILE A 173 1.59 -2.08 -21.59
C ILE A 173 1.87 -0.64 -22.00
N SER A 174 1.80 -0.37 -23.30
CA SER A 174 2.01 0.97 -23.85
C SER A 174 0.94 1.36 -24.86
N LEU A 175 0.81 2.66 -25.08
CA LEU A 175 -0.05 3.24 -26.10
C LEU A 175 0.81 3.63 -27.32
N ILE A 176 1.00 2.70 -28.25
CA ILE A 176 1.81 2.90 -29.45
C ILE A 176 0.91 3.32 -30.62
N ASN A 177 1.18 4.48 -31.22
CA ASN A 177 0.39 5.03 -32.34
C ASN A 177 -1.12 5.10 -32.01
N GLY A 178 -1.45 5.37 -30.75
CA GLY A 178 -2.83 5.45 -30.27
C GLY A 178 -3.53 4.10 -30.12
N LYS A 179 -2.81 2.98 -30.26
CA LYS A 179 -3.28 1.63 -30.00
C LYS A 179 -2.65 1.08 -28.72
N LEU A 180 -3.46 0.42 -27.89
CA LEU A 180 -2.96 -0.21 -26.68
C LEU A 180 -2.30 -1.55 -27.02
N GLU A 181 -1.06 -1.76 -26.58
CA GLU A 181 -0.28 -2.96 -26.87
C GLU A 181 0.39 -3.49 -25.59
N ILE A 182 0.35 -4.82 -25.42
CA ILE A 182 1.15 -5.52 -24.42
C ILE A 182 2.54 -5.71 -25.03
N LEU A 183 3.54 -5.04 -24.46
CA LEU A 183 4.93 -5.09 -24.92
C LEU A 183 5.61 -6.39 -24.50
N SER A 184 5.37 -6.78 -23.25
CA SER A 184 5.93 -7.99 -22.67
C SER A 184 5.01 -8.56 -21.60
N LYS A 185 5.23 -9.84 -21.31
CA LYS A 185 4.60 -10.60 -20.23
C LYS A 185 5.70 -11.46 -19.60
N THR A 186 6.05 -11.16 -18.36
CA THR A 186 7.20 -11.77 -17.69
C THR A 186 6.78 -12.54 -16.45
N SER A 187 7.17 -13.81 -16.36
CA SER A 187 7.07 -14.64 -15.16
C SER A 187 8.42 -14.77 -14.47
N PHE A 188 8.42 -15.03 -13.17
CA PHE A 188 9.65 -15.26 -12.42
C PHE A 188 9.66 -16.70 -11.89
N PRO A 189 10.76 -17.48 -12.07
CA PRO A 189 10.76 -18.91 -11.76
C PRO A 189 10.37 -19.28 -10.32
N ASN A 190 10.81 -18.48 -9.34
CA ASN A 190 10.61 -18.75 -7.90
C ASN A 190 9.94 -17.58 -7.18
N PHE A 191 9.35 -16.64 -7.92
CA PHE A 191 8.73 -15.46 -7.34
C PHE A 191 7.38 -15.20 -8.00
N ASN A 192 6.40 -14.93 -7.17
CA ASN A 192 5.01 -14.77 -7.55
C ASN A 192 4.55 -13.37 -7.15
N PRO A 193 4.52 -12.40 -8.08
CA PRO A 193 4.10 -11.04 -7.76
C PRO A 193 2.64 -11.00 -7.29
N SER A 194 2.37 -10.16 -6.28
CA SER A 194 1.03 -9.70 -5.89
C SER A 194 0.58 -8.50 -6.74
N GLU A 195 -0.56 -7.88 -6.42
CA GLU A 195 -1.00 -6.61 -7.02
C GLU A 195 -0.10 -5.40 -6.70
N LYS A 196 0.87 -5.56 -5.80
CA LYS A 196 1.71 -4.47 -5.28
C LYS A 196 2.99 -4.35 -6.10
N VAL A 197 2.96 -3.41 -7.03
CA VAL A 197 4.09 -2.99 -7.86
C VAL A 197 4.37 -1.50 -7.65
N PHE A 198 5.66 -1.16 -7.55
CA PHE A 198 6.12 0.21 -7.32
C PHE A 198 7.21 0.56 -8.32
N SER A 199 7.03 1.64 -9.07
CA SER A 199 8.12 2.23 -9.82
C SER A 199 9.02 3.03 -8.88
N ILE A 200 10.32 2.86 -9.08
CA ILE A 200 11.37 3.61 -8.40
C ILE A 200 12.25 4.28 -9.46
N SER A 201 13.07 5.25 -9.07
CA SER A 201 13.88 6.06 -9.99
C SER A 201 14.83 5.27 -10.90
N SER A 202 15.09 4.00 -10.58
CA SER A 202 16.05 3.13 -11.27
C SER A 202 15.52 1.69 -11.39
N GLY A 203 14.23 1.53 -11.66
CA GLY A 203 13.61 0.22 -11.84
C GLY A 203 12.29 0.06 -11.12
N VAL A 204 12.05 -1.15 -10.63
CA VAL A 204 10.75 -1.57 -10.09
C VAL A 204 10.95 -2.42 -8.84
N ILE A 205 10.05 -2.28 -7.87
CA ILE A 205 9.92 -3.21 -6.75
C ILE A 205 8.57 -3.92 -6.90
N LEU A 206 8.63 -5.25 -6.89
CA LEU A 206 7.47 -6.12 -6.82
C LEU A 206 7.38 -6.69 -5.41
N TYR A 207 6.21 -6.69 -4.80
CA TYR A 207 5.94 -7.45 -3.59
C TYR A 207 5.17 -8.72 -3.95
N GLY A 208 5.46 -9.83 -3.28
CA GLY A 208 4.86 -11.12 -3.61
C GLY A 208 5.41 -12.26 -2.76
N GLU A 209 5.22 -13.48 -3.26
CA GLU A 209 5.62 -14.71 -2.57
C GLU A 209 6.84 -15.33 -3.26
N THR A 210 7.90 -15.60 -2.51
CA THR A 210 9.02 -16.42 -2.98
C THR A 210 8.83 -17.86 -2.55
N LYS A 211 9.03 -18.78 -3.48
CA LYS A 211 8.98 -20.22 -3.22
C LYS A 211 10.39 -20.79 -3.08
N ILE A 212 10.66 -21.45 -1.95
CA ILE A 212 11.90 -22.19 -1.69
C ILE A 212 11.51 -23.61 -1.25
N GLY A 213 11.78 -24.60 -2.10
CA GLY A 213 11.30 -25.97 -1.89
C GLY A 213 9.77 -26.02 -1.83
N LYS A 214 9.23 -26.52 -0.70
CA LYS A 214 7.78 -26.59 -0.43
C LYS A 214 7.23 -25.36 0.32
N LYS A 215 8.08 -24.45 0.79
CA LYS A 215 7.68 -23.30 1.59
C LYS A 215 7.57 -22.04 0.74
N GLU A 216 6.65 -21.15 1.14
CA GLU A 216 6.43 -19.85 0.52
C GLU A 216 6.53 -18.76 1.59
N TYR A 217 7.15 -17.63 1.23
CA TYR A 217 7.34 -16.50 2.14
C TYR A 217 7.11 -15.17 1.42
N SER A 218 6.55 -14.20 2.13
CA SER A 218 6.41 -12.83 1.66
C SER A 218 7.77 -12.19 1.44
N SER A 219 7.94 -11.52 0.30
CA SER A 219 9.20 -10.94 -0.12
C SER A 219 9.02 -9.80 -1.11
N VAL A 220 10.10 -9.06 -1.33
CA VAL A 220 10.22 -8.11 -2.43
C VAL A 220 11.24 -8.58 -3.44
N LEU A 221 10.89 -8.45 -4.72
CA LEU A 221 11.78 -8.64 -5.85
C LEU A 221 12.09 -7.28 -6.49
N ILE A 222 13.38 -7.02 -6.71
CA ILE A 222 13.88 -5.76 -7.24
C ILE A 222 14.31 -5.98 -8.68
N LEU A 223 13.83 -5.13 -9.58
CA LEU A 223 14.18 -5.11 -10.99
C LEU A 223 14.90 -3.80 -11.33
N ASP A 224 15.87 -3.86 -12.24
CA ASP A 224 16.56 -2.68 -12.79
C ASP A 224 15.68 -1.90 -13.79
N GLU A 225 16.20 -0.83 -14.38
CA GLU A 225 15.48 -0.06 -15.40
C GLU A 225 15.16 -0.83 -16.70
N ASN A 226 15.75 -2.01 -16.90
CA ASN A 226 15.47 -2.90 -18.01
C ASN A 226 14.61 -4.10 -17.57
N LEU A 227 14.00 -4.01 -16.38
CA LEU A 227 13.18 -5.03 -15.74
C LEU A 227 13.92 -6.36 -15.51
N LYS A 228 15.25 -6.32 -15.38
CA LYS A 228 16.05 -7.48 -15.01
C LYS A 228 16.17 -7.57 -13.51
N GLN A 229 16.02 -8.78 -12.99
CA GLN A 229 16.16 -9.07 -11.56
C GLN A 229 17.54 -8.67 -11.02
N ILE A 230 17.54 -7.95 -9.91
CA ILE A 230 18.71 -7.59 -9.12
C ILE A 230 18.72 -8.43 -7.85
N GLY A 231 19.70 -9.33 -7.73
CA GLY A 231 19.85 -10.21 -6.57
C GLY A 231 18.68 -11.17 -6.37
N ASP A 232 18.69 -11.89 -5.25
CA ASP A 232 17.59 -12.75 -4.84
C ASP A 232 16.46 -11.93 -4.20
N PRO A 233 15.21 -12.40 -4.22
CA PRO A 233 14.12 -11.79 -3.46
C PRO A 233 14.49 -11.64 -1.99
N ILE A 234 14.14 -10.50 -1.40
CA ILE A 234 14.43 -10.19 0.00
C ILE A 234 13.16 -10.42 0.81
N ARG A 235 13.23 -11.30 1.82
CA ARG A 235 12.11 -11.56 2.74
C ARG A 235 11.61 -10.27 3.37
N LEU A 236 10.29 -10.10 3.36
CA LEU A 236 9.62 -8.94 3.93
C LEU A 236 8.20 -9.34 4.32
N GLU A 237 7.93 -9.48 5.62
CA GLU A 237 6.64 -10.01 6.11
C GLU A 237 5.47 -9.06 5.89
N ARG A 238 5.74 -7.76 5.77
CA ARG A 238 4.72 -6.73 5.61
C ARG A 238 4.73 -6.17 4.21
N THR A 239 3.57 -6.11 3.60
CA THR A 239 3.36 -5.40 2.34
C THR A 239 3.68 -3.92 2.49
N PRO A 240 4.63 -3.35 1.74
CA PRO A 240 4.83 -1.91 1.73
C PRO A 240 3.56 -1.19 1.24
N ASN A 241 3.17 -0.12 1.92
CA ASN A 241 2.11 0.76 1.43
C ASN A 241 2.67 1.76 0.42
N VAL A 242 3.92 2.21 0.64
CA VAL A 242 4.65 3.12 -0.25
C VAL A 242 6.12 2.72 -0.36
N CYS A 243 6.70 2.96 -1.54
CA CYS A 243 8.13 2.81 -1.83
C CYS A 243 8.60 4.11 -2.47
N LEU A 244 9.53 4.83 -1.82
CA LEU A 244 9.97 6.15 -2.25
C LEU A 244 11.46 6.13 -2.57
N SER A 245 11.81 6.55 -3.78
CA SER A 245 13.21 6.66 -4.18
C SER A 245 13.90 7.79 -3.44
N LEU A 246 15.10 7.51 -2.96
CA LEU A 246 15.98 8.47 -2.33
C LEU A 246 17.06 8.91 -3.33
N SER A 247 17.55 10.14 -3.19
CA SER A 247 18.53 10.74 -4.10
C SER A 247 19.90 10.04 -4.09
N ASN A 248 20.18 9.23 -3.07
CA ASN A 248 21.39 8.39 -3.00
C ASN A 248 21.21 7.04 -3.71
N GLY A 249 20.03 6.76 -4.28
CA GLY A 249 19.70 5.53 -4.98
C GLY A 249 18.91 4.54 -4.15
N ASP A 250 18.92 4.65 -2.82
CA ASP A 250 18.18 3.76 -1.90
C ASP A 250 16.66 3.95 -2.03
N VAL A 251 15.91 3.06 -1.38
CA VAL A 251 14.44 3.15 -1.35
C VAL A 251 13.95 3.17 0.08
N LEU A 252 13.13 4.16 0.43
CA LEU A 252 12.42 4.21 1.69
C LEU A 252 11.09 3.46 1.55
N PHE A 253 10.92 2.41 2.34
CA PHE A 253 9.65 1.73 2.52
C PHE A 253 8.85 2.36 3.65
N GLY A 254 7.56 2.59 3.40
CA GLY A 254 6.57 2.92 4.42
C GLY A 254 5.51 1.82 4.50
N PHE A 255 5.25 1.36 5.71
CA PHE A 255 4.22 0.37 6.07
C PHE A 255 3.10 1.06 6.84
N ASP A 256 2.32 0.33 7.63
CA ASP A 256 1.23 0.95 8.39
C ASP A 256 1.74 2.00 9.39
N TYR A 257 2.66 1.62 10.26
CA TYR A 257 3.21 2.48 11.31
C TYR A 257 4.73 2.45 11.38
N SER A 258 5.40 1.75 10.47
CA SER A 258 6.84 1.54 10.48
C SER A 258 7.45 1.93 9.14
N TYR A 259 8.77 2.16 9.16
CA TYR A 259 9.56 2.54 8.00
C TYR A 259 10.86 1.76 7.97
N ALA A 260 11.35 1.45 6.77
CA ALA A 260 12.62 0.79 6.54
C ALA A 260 13.32 1.38 5.32
N ILE A 261 14.64 1.22 5.22
CA ILE A 261 15.42 1.60 4.03
C ILE A 261 15.90 0.32 3.37
N PHE A 262 15.61 0.18 2.08
CA PHE A 262 16.35 -0.72 1.22
C PHE A 262 17.67 -0.06 0.83
N ASP A 263 18.75 -0.54 1.45
CA ASP A 263 20.12 -0.20 1.08
C ASP A 263 20.47 -1.01 -0.17
N ARG A 264 20.62 -0.30 -1.28
CA ARG A 264 20.89 -0.95 -2.57
C ARG A 264 22.30 -1.42 -2.72
N SER A 265 23.26 -0.76 -2.06
CA SER A 265 24.67 -1.15 -2.15
C SER A 265 24.92 -2.48 -1.49
N GLU A 266 24.15 -2.77 -0.44
CA GLU A 266 24.27 -3.97 0.38
C GLU A 266 23.16 -4.99 0.11
N HIS A 267 22.22 -4.67 -0.78
CA HIS A 267 21.04 -5.47 -1.13
C HIS A 267 20.27 -5.96 0.11
N LYS A 268 20.02 -5.07 1.06
CA LYS A 268 19.39 -5.40 2.36
C LYS A 268 18.36 -4.37 2.80
N ILE A 269 17.37 -4.81 3.55
CA ILE A 269 16.36 -3.95 4.16
C ILE A 269 16.75 -3.68 5.61
N VAL A 270 16.85 -2.41 5.98
CA VAL A 270 17.23 -1.95 7.32
C VAL A 270 16.04 -1.23 7.96
N PRO A 271 15.45 -1.75 9.04
CA PRO A 271 14.41 -1.04 9.78
C PRO A 271 14.89 0.33 10.28
N LEU A 272 14.05 1.36 10.16
CA LEU A 272 14.40 2.73 10.50
C LEU A 272 13.73 3.18 11.81
N PHE A 273 12.40 3.36 11.81
CA PHE A 273 11.63 3.70 13.01
C PHE A 273 10.17 3.28 12.88
N GLN A 274 9.46 3.36 14.01
CA GLN A 274 8.03 3.14 14.18
C GLN A 274 7.36 4.38 14.77
N GLN A 275 6.09 4.60 14.43
CA GLN A 275 5.28 5.75 14.82
C GLN A 275 4.16 5.30 15.76
N TYR A 276 3.99 6.05 16.84
CA TYR A 276 3.01 5.77 17.89
C TYR A 276 2.28 7.04 18.31
N GLU A 277 1.10 6.84 18.90
CA GLU A 277 0.27 7.87 19.51
C GLU A 277 -0.04 7.50 20.97
N THR A 278 -0.14 8.50 21.87
CA THR A 278 -0.61 8.31 23.25
C THR A 278 -1.81 9.20 23.60
N GLY A 279 -2.64 8.69 24.52
CA GLY A 279 -3.73 9.43 25.18
C GLY A 279 -4.82 9.98 24.25
N ASP A 280 -5.77 10.71 24.85
CA ASP A 280 -6.92 11.28 24.13
C ASP A 280 -6.53 12.36 23.10
N LYS A 281 -5.37 13.00 23.31
CA LYS A 281 -4.83 14.03 22.41
C LYS A 281 -4.04 13.47 21.23
N LYS A 282 -3.88 12.14 21.15
CA LYS A 282 -3.11 11.45 20.10
C LYS A 282 -1.69 12.02 19.96
N GLU A 283 -0.97 12.14 21.08
CA GLU A 283 0.37 12.71 21.09
C GLU A 283 1.34 11.79 20.33
N TYR A 284 1.94 12.34 19.27
CA TYR A 284 2.81 11.60 18.36
C TYR A 284 4.22 11.42 18.92
N PHE A 285 4.79 10.23 18.74
CA PHE A 285 6.21 10.00 18.96
C PHE A 285 6.78 8.88 18.09
N GLU A 286 8.11 8.88 17.94
CA GLU A 286 8.84 7.83 17.23
C GLU A 286 9.64 6.96 18.21
N VAL A 287 9.77 5.69 17.81
CA VAL A 287 10.67 4.71 18.42
C VAL A 287 11.58 4.18 17.32
N ALA A 288 12.89 4.31 17.49
CA ALA A 288 13.86 3.73 16.56
C ALA A 288 13.73 2.21 16.55
N SER A 289 13.69 1.62 15.36
CA SER A 289 13.63 0.17 15.22
C SER A 289 14.93 -0.45 15.72
N ASN A 290 14.86 -1.54 16.49
CA ASN A 290 16.05 -2.20 17.03
C ASN A 290 16.40 -3.42 16.16
N PRO A 291 17.49 -3.39 15.36
CA PRO A 291 17.84 -4.50 14.47
C PRO A 291 18.26 -5.79 15.20
N ARG A 292 18.52 -5.76 16.52
CA ARG A 292 18.81 -6.96 17.34
C ARG A 292 17.58 -7.54 18.03
N ARG A 293 16.50 -6.76 18.11
CA ARG A 293 15.19 -7.32 18.42
C ARG A 293 14.59 -7.58 17.06
N VAL A 294 14.82 -8.80 16.59
CA VAL A 294 13.95 -9.41 15.60
C VAL A 294 12.55 -9.25 16.18
N ASP A 295 11.82 -8.28 15.67
CA ASP A 295 10.37 -8.34 15.67
C ASP A 295 10.05 -9.77 15.17
N PRO A 296 9.22 -10.58 15.85
CA PRO A 296 8.94 -11.94 15.40
C PRO A 296 8.60 -12.05 13.90
N GLU A 297 8.19 -10.93 13.30
CA GLU A 297 7.93 -10.70 11.87
C GLU A 297 9.18 -10.34 11.00
N TYR A 298 10.41 -10.40 11.50
CA TYR A 298 11.63 -10.08 10.74
C TYR A 298 12.76 -11.06 11.04
N ASP A 299 12.42 -12.35 11.20
CA ASP A 299 13.42 -13.39 11.43
C ASP A 299 14.26 -13.64 10.16
N HIS A 300 15.45 -13.08 10.17
CA HIS A 300 16.49 -13.32 9.17
C HIS A 300 17.12 -14.72 9.26
N ASN A 301 16.87 -15.49 10.33
CA ASN A 301 17.59 -16.75 10.62
C ASN A 301 16.69 -18.01 10.76
N GLY A 302 15.43 -17.94 10.36
CA GLY A 302 14.43 -18.95 10.77
C GLY A 302 14.25 -20.22 9.93
N TYR A 303 15.06 -20.51 8.91
CA TYR A 303 14.96 -21.79 8.20
C TYR A 303 16.35 -22.33 7.84
N ASN A 304 16.94 -23.10 8.75
CA ASN A 304 17.98 -24.04 8.37
C ASN A 304 17.39 -25.08 7.42
N GLU A 305 18.13 -25.42 6.36
CA GLU A 305 17.84 -26.52 5.42
C GLU A 305 17.94 -27.92 6.08
N GLU A 306 18.05 -28.02 7.41
CA GLU A 306 18.36 -29.26 8.13
C GLU A 306 17.15 -30.03 8.67
N ASP A 307 15.92 -29.54 8.51
CA ASP A 307 14.71 -30.28 8.95
C ASP A 307 14.18 -31.29 7.91
N GLU A 308 14.92 -31.54 6.82
CA GLU A 308 14.65 -32.67 5.91
C GLU A 308 15.60 -33.85 6.20
N SER A 309 15.51 -34.43 7.38
CA SER A 309 15.95 -35.82 7.58
C SER A 309 15.13 -36.52 8.66
N GLU A 310 14.49 -37.61 8.23
CA GLU A 310 13.95 -38.72 9.04
C GLU A 310 12.59 -38.45 9.70
N ASP A 311 11.51 -38.75 8.97
CA ASP A 311 10.76 -39.99 9.25
C ASP A 311 9.76 -40.26 8.11
N ASP A 312 10.13 -41.26 7.30
CA ASP A 312 9.29 -41.90 6.31
C ASP A 312 8.88 -43.27 6.88
N GLU A 313 7.66 -43.70 6.52
CA GLU A 313 7.05 -45.02 6.75
C GLU A 313 6.44 -45.23 8.17
N THR A 314 5.14 -45.46 8.32
CA THR A 314 4.45 -46.67 7.83
C THR A 314 2.96 -46.49 7.45
N GLU A 315 2.66 -46.96 6.24
CA GLU A 315 1.56 -47.82 5.78
C GLU A 315 0.08 -47.63 6.21
N ASP A 316 -0.74 -47.67 5.16
CA ASP A 316 -2.20 -47.79 5.05
C ASP A 316 -2.84 -48.93 5.88
N GLN A 317 -4.06 -48.72 6.39
CA GLN A 317 -5.29 -49.30 5.81
C GLN A 317 -6.55 -49.09 6.70
N ASP A 318 -7.58 -48.61 6.01
CA ASP A 318 -8.99 -49.03 5.97
C ASP A 318 -9.98 -48.76 7.12
N ASP A 319 -11.03 -48.04 6.69
CA ASP A 319 -12.48 -48.30 6.86
C ASP A 319 -13.11 -48.25 8.26
N ALA A 320 -13.95 -47.22 8.48
CA ALA A 320 -15.40 -47.31 8.23
C ALA A 320 -16.16 -46.26 9.08
N GLU A 321 -17.09 -45.57 8.42
CA GLU A 321 -18.17 -44.79 9.04
C GLU A 321 -18.99 -45.66 10.01
N LEU A 322 -19.50 -45.06 11.08
CA LEU A 322 -20.88 -45.23 11.55
C LEU A 322 -21.18 -44.23 12.68
N ASP A 323 -22.21 -43.42 12.44
CA ASP A 323 -22.94 -42.63 13.42
C ASP A 323 -23.47 -43.49 14.58
N GLU A 324 -23.57 -42.92 15.78
CA GLU A 324 -24.79 -42.94 16.59
C GLU A 324 -24.64 -41.99 17.81
N GLU A 325 -25.61 -41.08 17.95
CA GLU A 325 -25.90 -40.31 19.14
C GLU A 325 -26.43 -41.23 20.25
N THR A 326 -26.08 -40.94 21.52
CA THR A 326 -27.02 -40.95 22.67
C THR A 326 -26.31 -40.42 23.93
N ASP A 327 -26.80 -39.28 24.41
CA ASP A 327 -27.42 -39.03 25.73
C ASP A 327 -26.81 -39.52 27.05
N ASP A 328 -26.94 -38.62 28.03
CA ASP A 328 -27.13 -38.82 29.49
C ASP A 328 -25.91 -39.31 30.31
N GLU A 329 -25.62 -38.87 31.53
CA GLU A 329 -26.33 -38.05 32.52
C GLU A 329 -25.30 -37.62 33.60
N ASP A 330 -25.58 -36.48 34.23
CA ASP A 330 -25.35 -36.08 35.63
C ASP A 330 -24.69 -37.07 36.63
N GLU A 331 -23.75 -36.59 37.47
CA GLU A 331 -23.84 -36.74 38.93
C GLU A 331 -22.88 -35.82 39.74
N ASN A 332 -23.45 -34.70 40.20
CA ASN A 332 -23.48 -34.18 41.58
C ASN A 332 -22.46 -34.61 42.68
N ILE A 333 -21.91 -33.55 43.31
CA ILE A 333 -21.84 -33.26 44.77
C ILE A 333 -20.55 -33.61 45.55
N GLU A 334 -19.91 -32.51 45.93
CA GLU A 334 -19.23 -32.12 47.19
C GLU A 334 -18.24 -33.08 47.88
N LYS A 335 -17.03 -32.54 48.10
CA LYS A 335 -16.32 -32.69 49.38
C LYS A 335 -15.31 -31.58 49.60
N ASP A 336 -15.63 -30.77 50.61
CA ASP A 336 -14.79 -30.27 51.70
C ASP A 336 -13.39 -29.69 51.41
N ALA A 337 -13.32 -28.40 51.73
CA ALA A 337 -12.20 -27.56 52.13
C ALA A 337 -10.89 -28.27 52.54
N ASP A 338 -9.81 -27.83 51.90
CA ASP A 338 -8.54 -27.57 52.60
C ASP A 338 -8.03 -26.19 52.16
N GLU A 339 -7.88 -25.32 53.16
CA GLU A 339 -7.26 -24.00 53.07
C GLU A 339 -5.76 -24.18 52.77
N ASN A 340 -5.32 -23.77 51.59
CA ASN A 340 -3.93 -23.37 51.37
C ASN A 340 -3.95 -21.91 50.90
N GLU A 341 -3.57 -21.03 51.81
CA GLU A 341 -3.13 -19.67 51.50
C GLU A 341 -1.83 -19.78 50.69
N ASP A 342 -1.96 -19.90 49.37
CA ASP A 342 -0.85 -19.58 48.48
C ASP A 342 -0.82 -18.06 48.34
N GLU A 343 0.18 -17.44 48.97
CA GLU A 343 0.56 -16.06 48.74
C GLU A 343 0.84 -15.92 47.23
N ASP A 344 -0.07 -15.26 46.51
CA ASP A 344 0.18 -14.77 45.15
C ASP A 344 1.36 -13.78 45.23
N GLU A 345 2.59 -14.30 45.11
CA GLU A 345 3.73 -13.51 44.67
C GLU A 345 3.36 -13.00 43.27
N GLU A 346 2.92 -11.74 43.19
CA GLU A 346 2.86 -11.00 41.95
C GLU A 346 4.21 -11.17 41.25
N GLU A 347 4.28 -12.06 40.26
CA GLU A 347 5.43 -12.16 39.37
C GLU A 347 5.62 -10.78 38.74
N GLU A 348 6.59 -10.01 39.25
CA GLU A 348 7.06 -8.80 38.61
C GLU A 348 7.40 -9.18 37.16
N SER A 349 6.54 -8.72 36.24
CA SER A 349 6.77 -8.83 34.81
C SER A 349 8.22 -8.40 34.55
N PRO A 350 9.05 -9.22 33.88
CA PRO A 350 10.47 -8.93 33.77
C PRO A 350 10.61 -7.54 33.16
N THR A 351 11.22 -6.61 33.90
CA THR A 351 11.49 -5.27 33.41
C THR A 351 12.43 -5.41 32.22
N ILE A 352 11.85 -5.39 31.01
CA ILE A 352 12.57 -5.54 29.76
C ILE A 352 13.52 -4.33 29.63
N GLN A 353 14.78 -4.50 30.06
CA GLN A 353 15.81 -3.47 29.90
C GLN A 353 15.84 -3.02 28.43
N GLY A 354 15.68 -1.72 28.19
CA GLY A 354 15.71 -1.11 26.85
C GLY A 354 14.36 -1.02 26.12
N ARG A 355 13.22 -1.36 26.73
CA ARG A 355 11.90 -1.00 26.19
C ARG A 355 11.64 0.51 26.40
N ASP A 356 11.09 1.19 25.39
CA ASP A 356 10.70 2.61 25.54
C ASP A 356 9.43 2.67 26.39
N PRO A 357 9.44 3.25 27.60
CA PRO A 357 8.32 3.18 28.54
C PRO A 357 7.06 3.89 28.06
N ARG A 358 7.18 4.75 27.03
CA ARG A 358 6.02 5.38 26.38
C ARG A 358 5.13 4.35 25.68
N LEU A 359 5.67 3.16 25.35
CA LEU A 359 4.93 2.11 24.66
C LEU A 359 3.82 1.49 25.50
N ASP A 360 3.91 1.54 26.83
CA ASP A 360 2.96 0.88 27.74
C ASP A 360 1.55 1.48 27.68
N TYR A 361 1.42 2.72 27.20
CA TYR A 361 0.15 3.46 27.09
C TYR A 361 -0.04 4.08 25.70
N SER A 362 0.53 3.43 24.68
CA SER A 362 0.48 3.90 23.30
C SER A 362 -0.23 2.91 22.39
N TYR A 363 -0.63 3.39 21.22
CA TYR A 363 -1.04 2.57 20.10
C TYR A 363 -0.23 2.96 18.88
N CYS A 364 -0.03 2.00 17.97
CA CYS A 364 0.59 2.27 16.69
C CYS A 364 -0.23 3.33 15.94
N MET A 365 0.45 4.26 15.27
CA MET A 365 -0.22 5.21 14.40
C MET A 365 -1.00 4.46 13.30
N ASP A 366 -2.13 5.02 12.87
CA ASP A 366 -2.95 4.41 11.81
C ASP A 366 -2.13 4.17 10.53
N SER A 367 -2.54 3.20 9.69
CA SER A 367 -1.82 2.83 8.48
C SER A 367 -1.53 4.00 7.54
N LEU A 368 -0.26 4.22 7.19
CA LEU A 368 0.14 5.09 6.10
C LEU A 368 -0.42 4.57 4.77
N LYS A 369 -1.10 5.42 4.01
CA LYS A 369 -1.75 5.04 2.75
C LYS A 369 -1.13 5.72 1.53
N TRP A 370 -0.73 6.98 1.66
CA TRP A 370 -0.13 7.76 0.58
C TRP A 370 0.73 8.90 1.13
N VAL A 371 1.71 9.35 0.35
CA VAL A 371 2.67 10.38 0.75
C VAL A 371 3.04 11.31 -0.39
N TYR A 372 3.42 12.54 -0.04
CA TYR A 372 3.99 13.52 -0.94
C TYR A 372 4.93 14.44 -0.17
N LYS A 373 6.15 14.63 -0.67
CA LYS A 373 7.12 15.57 -0.09
C LYS A 373 7.07 16.92 -0.81
N ASN A 374 7.09 18.00 -0.04
CA ASN A 374 7.30 19.35 -0.55
C ASN A 374 8.27 20.11 0.36
N GLY A 375 9.50 20.34 -0.14
CA GLY A 375 10.57 20.93 0.66
C GLY A 375 10.82 20.11 1.93
N ASN A 376 10.73 20.78 3.09
CA ASN A 376 10.96 20.17 4.41
C ASN A 376 9.68 19.60 5.04
N TYR A 377 8.62 19.40 4.25
CA TYR A 377 7.35 18.86 4.73
C TYR A 377 6.97 17.58 3.99
N LEU A 378 6.40 16.65 4.73
CA LEU A 378 5.80 15.42 4.21
C LEU A 378 4.29 15.48 4.48
N PHE A 379 3.50 15.46 3.41
CA PHE A 379 2.07 15.27 3.48
C PHE A 379 1.76 13.79 3.35
N ALA A 380 0.82 13.30 4.15
CA ALA A 380 0.47 11.89 4.16
C ALA A 380 -1.01 11.67 4.46
N THR A 381 -1.56 10.55 4.02
CA THR A 381 -2.82 10.01 4.53
C THR A 381 -2.49 8.87 5.49
N HIS A 382 -2.97 8.96 6.74
CA HIS A 382 -2.88 7.90 7.74
C HIS A 382 -4.29 7.62 8.24
N GLY A 383 -4.76 6.38 8.10
CA GLY A 383 -6.13 6.04 8.52
C GLY A 383 -7.17 6.99 7.88
N ASP A 384 -7.86 7.74 8.73
CA ASP A 384 -8.91 8.70 8.36
C ASP A 384 -8.43 10.16 8.43
N ASP A 385 -7.12 10.38 8.39
CA ASP A 385 -6.52 11.69 8.53
C ASP A 385 -5.64 12.04 7.33
N PHE A 386 -5.73 13.31 6.90
CA PHE A 386 -4.70 13.94 6.10
C PHE A 386 -3.76 14.71 7.04
N ILE A 387 -2.48 14.39 6.97
CA ILE A 387 -1.48 14.79 7.94
C ILE A 387 -0.35 15.55 7.26
N SER A 388 0.21 16.51 7.99
CA SER A 388 1.46 17.18 7.62
C SER A 388 2.51 16.98 8.69
N PHE A 389 3.66 16.45 8.27
CA PHE A 389 4.86 16.33 9.09
C PHE A 389 5.90 17.36 8.64
N ARG A 390 6.62 17.94 9.60
CA ARG A 390 7.90 18.59 9.34
C ARG A 390 9.00 17.53 9.36
N ILE A 391 9.86 17.56 8.36
CA ILE A 391 10.98 16.63 8.20
C ILE A 391 12.21 17.21 8.91
N SER A 392 12.85 16.41 9.75
CA SER A 392 14.10 16.81 10.41
C SER A 392 15.26 16.92 9.41
N GLU A 393 16.23 17.80 9.67
CA GLU A 393 17.34 18.10 8.73
C GLU A 393 18.19 16.89 8.34
N ASN A 394 18.40 15.95 9.28
CA ASN A 394 19.20 14.73 9.05
C ASN A 394 18.35 13.50 8.74
N SER A 395 17.04 13.68 8.48
CA SER A 395 16.15 12.58 8.17
C SER A 395 16.35 12.11 6.71
N PRO A 396 16.36 10.79 6.43
CA PRO A 396 16.40 10.28 5.06
C PRO A 396 15.22 10.76 4.22
N PHE A 397 14.11 11.17 4.85
CA PHE A 397 12.97 11.79 4.18
C PHE A 397 13.34 13.10 3.46
N GLN A 398 14.42 13.79 3.85
CA GLN A 398 14.92 14.95 3.10
C GLN A 398 15.38 14.58 1.68
N ASN A 399 15.80 13.33 1.49
CA ASN A 399 16.36 12.83 0.24
C ASN A 399 15.32 12.18 -0.68
N ILE A 400 14.03 12.13 -0.30
CA ILE A 400 12.97 11.65 -1.19
C ILE A 400 12.93 12.54 -2.45
N LEU A 401 12.91 11.89 -3.61
CA LEU A 401 12.88 12.49 -4.95
C LEU A 401 11.50 13.03 -5.35
#